data_AF-A0A164RHI0-F1
#
_entry.id   AF-A0A164RHI0-F1
#
_cell.length_a   1.000
_cell.length_b   1.000
_cell.length_c   1.000
_cell.angle_alpha   90.00
_cell.angle_beta   90.00
_cell.angle_gamma   90.00
#
_symmetry.space_group_name_H-M   'P 1'
#
loop_
_entity.id
_entity.type
_entity.pdbx_description
1 polymer ?
#
loop_
_entity_poly.entity_id
_entity_poly.type
_entity_poly.pdbx_seq_one_letter_code
_entity_poly.pdbx_strand_id
1 'polypeptide(L)'
;MNTRQTHSAPTTTLPTPGMPPRFERLRFIGAPADASAPGTGEQTPADPPKPAPPAGAPQPTGDGASPAQADTTDWKAEARKWETRAKENKDAADKLAEIEKSKLDAVELAQRERDEAQAELTGFKTREQVAKWKAQVSEETGVPAAALSGSTLEELQAHAEVLKPLIGSAPKGPVVPTEGTHTSTAPVTQLTDDDLKSMTPGQINQARREGRLNKLLGIR
;
A
#
# COMPACT_ATOMS: atom_id res chain seq x y z
N MET A 1 -24.89 79.01 42.87
CA MET A 1 -24.27 79.08 41.52
C MET A 1 -24.25 77.69 40.93
N ASN A 2 -25.04 77.44 39.89
CA ASN A 2 -25.07 76.15 39.17
C ASN A 2 -24.66 76.43 37.73
N THR A 3 -23.48 75.94 37.32
CA THR A 3 -22.98 76.07 35.95
C THR A 3 -22.65 74.69 35.39
N ARG A 4 -23.23 74.43 34.21
CA ARG A 4 -23.18 73.19 33.42
C ARG A 4 -21.75 72.75 33.07
N GLN A 5 -21.54 71.43 33.02
CA GLN A 5 -20.64 70.84 32.04
C GLN A 5 -21.24 69.55 31.46
N THR A 6 -21.26 69.53 30.13
CA THR A 6 -21.82 68.54 29.21
C THR A 6 -20.95 67.30 29.13
N HIS A 7 -21.54 66.10 29.20
CA HIS A 7 -20.89 64.88 28.70
C HIS A 7 -21.84 64.12 27.77
N SER A 8 -21.39 63.97 26.54
CA SER A 8 -21.96 63.15 25.46
C SER A 8 -22.30 61.75 25.92
N ALA A 9 -23.51 61.29 25.61
CA ALA A 9 -23.83 59.88 25.58
C ALA A 9 -23.28 59.25 24.28
N PRO A 10 -22.51 58.15 24.34
CA PRO A 10 -22.11 57.43 23.13
C PRO A 10 -23.28 56.60 22.58
N THR A 11 -23.60 56.83 21.31
CA THR A 11 -24.48 55.99 20.49
C THR A 11 -23.91 54.58 20.39
N THR A 12 -24.57 53.58 20.97
CA THR A 12 -24.26 52.16 20.73
C THR A 12 -24.89 51.70 19.42
N THR A 13 -24.09 51.68 18.36
CA THR A 13 -24.40 51.06 17.07
C THR A 13 -24.29 49.53 17.19
N LEU A 14 -25.34 48.81 16.81
CA LEU A 14 -25.37 47.34 16.70
C LEU A 14 -24.47 46.86 15.55
N PRO A 15 -23.69 45.76 15.70
CA PRO A 15 -22.83 45.25 14.64
C PRO A 15 -23.62 44.47 13.57
N THR A 16 -23.41 44.84 12.31
CA THR A 16 -23.85 44.11 11.10
C THR A 16 -22.99 42.85 10.90
N PRO A 17 -23.57 41.65 10.67
CA PRO A 17 -22.79 40.45 10.34
C PRO A 17 -22.27 40.50 8.89
N GLY A 18 -20.98 40.15 8.73
CA GLY A 18 -20.18 40.34 7.53
C GLY A 18 -20.45 39.39 6.36
N MET A 19 -20.16 39.90 5.15
CA MET A 19 -20.16 39.20 3.86
C MET A 19 -18.81 38.49 3.62
N PRO A 20 -18.76 37.25 3.09
CA PRO A 20 -17.49 36.59 2.75
C PRO A 20 -16.88 37.11 1.43
N PRO A 21 -15.54 36.97 1.23
CA PRO A 21 -14.83 37.55 0.09
C PRO A 21 -15.05 36.79 -1.23
N ARG A 22 -15.07 37.55 -2.34
CA ARG A 22 -15.15 37.05 -3.73
C ARG A 22 -13.77 36.58 -4.21
N PHE A 23 -13.66 35.33 -4.67
CA PHE A 23 -12.45 34.82 -5.32
C PHE A 23 -12.38 35.23 -6.80
N GLU A 24 -11.22 35.74 -7.22
CA GLU A 24 -10.87 36.10 -8.61
C GLU A 24 -10.67 34.85 -9.51
N ARG A 25 -11.21 34.90 -10.74
CA ARG A 25 -11.03 33.86 -11.77
C ARG A 25 -9.69 34.03 -12.50
N LEU A 26 -8.80 33.05 -12.36
CA LEU A 26 -7.54 32.92 -13.10
C LEU A 26 -7.82 32.51 -14.56
N ARG A 27 -7.24 33.24 -15.53
CA ARG A 27 -7.31 32.92 -16.98
C ARG A 27 -6.28 31.84 -17.34
N PHE A 28 -6.70 30.78 -18.04
CA PHE A 28 -5.82 29.78 -18.65
C PHE A 28 -5.82 29.95 -20.18
N ILE A 29 -4.65 29.88 -20.80
CA ILE A 29 -4.34 30.19 -22.21
C ILE A 29 -3.91 28.91 -22.94
N GLY A 30 -4.37 28.68 -24.18
CA GLY A 30 -3.61 27.95 -25.23
C GLY A 30 -4.28 26.76 -25.93
N ALA A 31 -4.54 26.90 -27.24
CA ALA A 31 -4.89 25.84 -28.21
C ALA A 31 -3.62 25.28 -28.92
N PRO A 32 -3.68 24.22 -29.77
CA PRO A 32 -3.99 24.45 -31.20
C PRO A 32 -4.77 23.32 -31.94
N ALA A 33 -5.15 23.65 -33.19
CA ALA A 33 -6.09 23.02 -34.11
C ALA A 33 -5.61 21.76 -34.87
N ASP A 34 -6.56 20.89 -35.31
CA ASP A 34 -6.79 20.55 -36.74
C ASP A 34 -8.09 19.71 -36.99
N ALA A 35 -8.73 20.02 -38.12
CA ALA A 35 -9.67 19.24 -38.98
C ALA A 35 -11.06 18.68 -38.53
N SER A 36 -12.07 19.22 -39.25
CA SER A 36 -13.25 18.56 -39.85
C SER A 36 -14.57 18.37 -39.06
N ALA A 37 -15.51 19.28 -39.34
CA ALA A 37 -16.97 19.14 -39.22
C ALA A 37 -17.53 18.03 -40.17
N PRO A 38 -18.80 17.53 -40.05
CA PRO A 38 -19.98 18.23 -39.54
C PRO A 38 -20.97 17.43 -38.67
N GLY A 39 -21.88 18.15 -37.99
CA GLY A 39 -23.23 17.62 -37.68
C GLY A 39 -23.77 17.87 -36.28
N THR A 40 -24.43 19.03 -36.12
CA THR A 40 -25.69 19.20 -35.36
C THR A 40 -25.67 19.14 -33.83
N GLY A 41 -25.90 20.30 -33.21
CA GLY A 41 -26.67 20.42 -31.95
C GLY A 41 -25.89 20.86 -30.71
N GLU A 42 -25.39 22.09 -30.68
CA GLU A 42 -24.94 22.74 -29.45
C GLU A 42 -26.15 23.12 -28.58
N GLN A 43 -26.29 22.50 -27.41
CA GLN A 43 -27.04 23.06 -26.28
C GLN A 43 -26.05 23.34 -25.15
N THR A 44 -25.64 24.61 -25.07
CA THR A 44 -24.85 25.16 -23.97
C THR A 44 -25.77 25.39 -22.75
N PRO A 45 -25.28 25.13 -21.51
CA PRO A 45 -26.08 25.24 -20.29
C PRO A 45 -26.35 26.70 -19.93
N ALA A 46 -27.60 27.03 -19.60
CA ALA A 46 -27.99 28.35 -19.13
C ALA A 46 -27.64 28.56 -17.64
N ASP A 47 -26.82 29.58 -17.39
CA ASP A 47 -26.54 30.21 -16.09
C ASP A 47 -27.83 30.79 -15.47
N PRO A 48 -28.02 30.77 -14.13
CA PRO A 48 -29.20 31.37 -13.49
C PRO A 48 -29.18 32.92 -13.57
N PRO A 49 -30.30 33.58 -13.91
CA PRO A 49 -30.31 35.03 -14.06
C PRO A 49 -30.27 35.76 -12.71
N LYS A 50 -29.32 36.69 -12.61
CA LYS A 50 -29.22 37.74 -11.56
C LYS A 50 -30.36 38.78 -11.72
N PRO A 51 -30.93 39.35 -10.65
CA PRO A 51 -32.01 40.34 -10.75
C PRO A 51 -31.48 41.68 -11.30
N ALA A 52 -32.14 42.23 -12.32
CA ALA A 52 -31.90 43.56 -12.86
C ALA A 52 -32.77 44.62 -12.13
N PRO A 53 -32.29 45.87 -11.96
CA PRO A 53 -33.01 46.96 -11.27
C PRO A 53 -34.19 47.51 -12.12
N PRO A 54 -35.25 48.06 -11.52
CA PRO A 54 -36.39 48.58 -12.26
C PRO A 54 -36.06 49.95 -12.87
N ALA A 55 -36.23 50.08 -14.19
CA ALA A 55 -36.20 51.34 -14.91
C ALA A 55 -37.63 51.75 -15.29
N GLY A 56 -37.97 53.02 -15.01
CA GLY A 56 -39.03 53.75 -15.71
C GLY A 56 -40.28 54.07 -14.89
N ALA A 57 -40.36 55.28 -14.35
CA ALA A 57 -41.60 55.90 -13.90
C ALA A 57 -42.39 56.47 -15.10
N PRO A 58 -43.74 56.41 -15.11
CA PRO A 58 -44.57 57.35 -15.83
C PRO A 58 -45.32 58.31 -14.87
N GLN A 59 -45.26 59.61 -15.17
CA GLN A 59 -46.04 60.68 -14.52
C GLN A 59 -47.54 60.57 -14.93
N PRO A 60 -48.51 61.10 -14.14
CA PRO A 60 -49.93 60.85 -14.36
C PRO A 60 -50.57 61.93 -15.25
N THR A 61 -51.41 61.52 -16.18
CA THR A 61 -52.38 62.40 -16.84
C THR A 61 -53.66 61.64 -17.14
N GLY A 62 -54.78 62.18 -16.63
CA GLY A 62 -56.10 62.07 -17.26
C GLY A 62 -57.05 61.04 -16.66
N ASP A 63 -58.08 61.56 -15.99
CA ASP A 63 -59.30 60.89 -15.55
C ASP A 63 -59.86 59.84 -16.51
N GLY A 64 -60.17 58.66 -15.97
CA GLY A 64 -60.90 57.59 -16.65
C GLY A 64 -61.01 56.36 -15.75
N ALA A 65 -62.16 56.19 -15.11
CA ALA A 65 -62.45 55.08 -14.22
C ALA A 65 -62.25 53.71 -14.90
N SER A 66 -61.33 52.90 -14.36
CA SER A 66 -61.32 51.45 -14.52
C SER A 66 -60.80 50.85 -13.20
N PRO A 67 -61.52 49.91 -12.56
CA PRO A 67 -61.13 49.42 -11.26
C PRO A 67 -59.81 48.66 -11.39
N ALA A 68 -58.88 49.00 -10.50
CA ALA A 68 -57.63 48.29 -10.30
C ALA A 68 -57.87 46.77 -10.32
N GLN A 69 -57.33 46.08 -11.33
CA GLN A 69 -57.09 44.66 -11.23
C GLN A 69 -56.06 44.50 -10.11
N ALA A 70 -56.55 44.24 -8.90
CA ALA A 70 -55.71 43.87 -7.79
C ALA A 70 -54.89 42.64 -8.20
N ASP A 71 -53.56 42.76 -8.11
CA ASP A 71 -52.64 41.64 -8.16
C ASP A 71 -52.91 40.70 -6.97
N THR A 72 -54.00 39.94 -7.01
CA THR A 72 -54.31 38.94 -5.99
C THR A 72 -53.44 37.73 -6.25
N THR A 73 -52.23 37.76 -5.69
CA THR A 73 -51.32 36.60 -5.69
C THR A 73 -52.04 35.42 -5.01
N ASP A 74 -52.24 34.33 -5.76
CA ASP A 74 -52.81 33.09 -5.22
C ASP A 74 -51.77 32.39 -4.33
N TRP A 75 -51.79 32.72 -3.04
CA TRP A 75 -50.91 32.16 -2.01
C TRP A 75 -50.98 30.64 -1.92
N LYS A 76 -52.10 30.02 -2.31
CA LYS A 76 -52.28 28.57 -2.25
C LYS A 76 -51.57 27.88 -3.40
N ALA A 77 -51.64 28.48 -4.60
CA ALA A 77 -50.84 28.05 -5.74
C ALA A 77 -49.33 28.19 -5.44
N GLU A 78 -48.93 29.29 -4.80
CA GLU A 78 -47.54 29.52 -4.44
C GLU A 78 -47.07 28.49 -3.40
N ALA A 79 -47.82 28.26 -2.32
CA ALA A 79 -47.50 27.25 -1.30
C ALA A 79 -47.26 25.86 -1.91
N ARG A 80 -48.09 25.44 -2.88
CA ARG A 80 -47.87 24.16 -3.58
C ARG A 80 -46.59 24.14 -4.41
N LYS A 81 -46.23 25.24 -5.07
CA LYS A 81 -44.94 25.33 -5.79
C LYS A 81 -43.77 25.19 -4.83
N TRP A 82 -43.82 25.84 -3.67
CA TRP A 82 -42.78 25.73 -2.65
C TRP A 82 -42.70 24.31 -2.08
N GLU A 83 -43.84 23.65 -1.86
CA GLU A 83 -43.89 22.25 -1.45
C GLU A 83 -43.26 21.32 -2.49
N THR A 84 -43.62 21.47 -3.78
CA THR A 84 -43.02 20.70 -4.87
C THR A 84 -41.51 20.93 -4.95
N ARG A 85 -41.06 22.19 -4.91
CA ARG A 85 -39.62 22.51 -4.97
C ARG A 85 -38.87 22.01 -3.75
N ALA A 86 -39.46 22.06 -2.56
CA ALA A 86 -38.84 21.53 -1.35
C ALA A 86 -38.65 20.01 -1.45
N LYS A 87 -39.65 19.31 -1.99
CA LYS A 87 -39.55 17.87 -2.22
C LYS A 87 -38.49 17.52 -3.26
N GLU A 88 -38.47 18.21 -4.40
CA GLU A 88 -37.45 18.02 -5.44
C GLU A 88 -36.04 18.32 -4.93
N ASN A 89 -35.88 19.39 -4.14
CA ASN A 89 -34.60 19.75 -3.55
C ASN A 89 -34.14 18.69 -2.53
N LYS A 90 -35.05 18.18 -1.71
CA LYS A 90 -34.76 17.07 -0.80
C LYS A 90 -34.34 15.81 -1.55
N ASP A 91 -35.09 15.41 -2.58
CA ASP A 91 -34.75 14.23 -3.38
C ASP A 91 -33.39 14.40 -4.09
N ALA A 92 -33.06 15.61 -4.52
CA ALA A 92 -31.75 15.92 -5.10
C ALA A 92 -30.62 15.86 -4.05
N ALA A 93 -30.86 16.39 -2.85
CA ALA A 93 -29.90 16.33 -1.75
C ALA A 93 -29.64 14.89 -1.29
N ASP A 94 -30.70 14.08 -1.18
CA ASP A 94 -30.58 12.67 -0.79
C ASP A 94 -29.78 11.87 -1.84
N LYS A 95 -29.99 12.12 -3.15
CA LYS A 95 -29.20 11.50 -4.23
C LYS A 95 -27.74 11.96 -4.22
N LEU A 96 -27.51 13.24 -3.97
CA LEU A 96 -26.16 13.80 -3.90
C LEU A 96 -25.39 13.17 -2.73
N ALA A 97 -26.02 13.07 -1.57
CA ALA A 97 -25.44 12.41 -0.39
C ALA A 97 -25.12 10.93 -0.66
N GLU A 98 -25.99 10.20 -1.36
CA GLU A 98 -25.75 8.80 -1.74
C GLU A 98 -24.55 8.65 -2.69
N ILE A 99 -24.43 9.54 -3.69
CA ILE A 99 -23.29 9.56 -4.62
C ILE A 99 -21.99 9.90 -3.89
N GLU A 100 -22.01 10.89 -3.00
CA GLU A 100 -20.84 11.27 -2.21
C GLU A 100 -20.40 10.12 -1.30
N LYS A 101 -21.34 9.47 -0.62
CA LYS A 101 -21.06 8.29 0.20
C LYS A 101 -20.44 7.17 -0.64
N SER A 102 -21.06 6.81 -1.77
CA SER A 102 -20.53 5.78 -2.67
C SER A 102 -19.13 6.11 -3.19
N LYS A 103 -18.84 7.39 -3.45
CA LYS A 103 -17.50 7.84 -3.86
C LYS A 103 -16.49 7.72 -2.72
N LEU A 104 -16.86 8.10 -1.50
CA LEU A 104 -16.00 7.96 -0.34
C LEU A 104 -15.69 6.48 -0.08
N ASP A 105 -16.71 5.61 -0.08
CA ASP A 105 -16.54 4.17 0.10
C ASP A 105 -15.61 3.58 -0.99
N ALA A 106 -15.77 4.01 -2.24
CA ALA A 106 -14.89 3.59 -3.34
C ALA A 106 -13.44 4.10 -3.19
N VAL A 107 -13.26 5.33 -2.71
CA VAL A 107 -11.94 5.90 -2.44
C VAL A 107 -11.25 5.18 -1.29
N GLU A 108 -11.97 4.88 -0.21
CA GLU A 108 -11.43 4.14 0.95
C GLU A 108 -11.03 2.72 0.55
N LEU A 109 -11.85 2.01 -0.24
CA LEU A 109 -11.49 0.70 -0.77
C LEU A 109 -10.22 0.78 -1.64
N ALA A 110 -10.17 1.73 -2.57
CA ALA A 110 -9.01 1.93 -3.44
C ALA A 110 -7.75 2.40 -2.70
N GLN A 111 -7.89 3.05 -1.53
CA GLN A 111 -6.77 3.38 -0.65
C GLN A 111 -6.27 2.12 0.05
N ARG A 112 -7.17 1.32 0.63
CA ARG A 112 -6.82 0.07 1.30
C ARG A 112 -6.07 -0.90 0.38
N GLU A 113 -6.56 -1.10 -0.84
CA GLU A 113 -5.91 -1.96 -1.83
C GLU A 113 -4.52 -1.44 -2.23
N ARG A 114 -4.35 -0.12 -2.33
CA ARG A 114 -3.05 0.50 -2.61
C ARG A 114 -2.08 0.33 -1.45
N ASP A 115 -2.55 0.51 -0.22
CA ASP A 115 -1.72 0.36 0.97
C ASP A 115 -1.26 -1.09 1.15
N GLU A 116 -2.13 -2.07 0.88
CA GLU A 116 -1.80 -3.50 0.89
C GLU A 116 -0.76 -3.82 -0.20
N ALA A 117 -0.98 -3.40 -1.45
CA ALA A 117 -0.03 -3.60 -2.53
C ALA A 117 1.33 -2.92 -2.25
N GLN A 118 1.33 -1.74 -1.62
CA GLN A 118 2.55 -1.05 -1.21
C GLN A 118 3.25 -1.79 -0.07
N ALA A 119 2.53 -2.34 0.89
CA ALA A 119 3.09 -3.16 1.97
C ALA A 119 3.75 -4.44 1.41
N GLU A 120 3.11 -5.11 0.45
CA GLU A 120 3.70 -6.26 -0.24
C GLU A 120 4.97 -5.87 -1.00
N LEU A 121 4.92 -4.80 -1.80
CA LEU A 121 6.05 -4.34 -2.59
C LEU A 121 7.24 -3.94 -1.71
N THR A 122 6.99 -3.23 -0.62
CA THR A 122 8.04 -2.87 0.36
C THR A 122 8.60 -4.10 1.07
N GLY A 123 7.75 -5.10 1.38
CA GLY A 123 8.16 -6.40 1.89
C GLY A 123 9.10 -7.14 0.94
N PHE A 124 8.76 -7.24 -0.35
CA PHE A 124 9.61 -7.87 -1.37
C PHE A 124 10.94 -7.12 -1.53
N LYS A 125 10.90 -5.79 -1.70
CA LYS A 125 12.10 -4.96 -1.83
C LYS A 125 13.04 -5.11 -0.63
N THR A 126 12.48 -5.13 0.57
CA THR A 126 13.28 -5.32 1.80
C THR A 126 13.95 -6.70 1.81
N ARG A 127 13.21 -7.76 1.44
CA ARG A 127 13.78 -9.12 1.35
C ARG A 127 14.89 -9.21 0.30
N GLU A 128 14.71 -8.61 -0.87
CA GLU A 128 15.74 -8.57 -1.91
C GLU A 128 16.98 -7.80 -1.46
N GLN A 129 16.78 -6.65 -0.81
CA GLN A 129 17.88 -5.84 -0.29
C GLN A 129 18.67 -6.58 0.79
N VAL A 130 17.97 -7.23 1.74
CA VAL A 130 18.60 -8.08 2.76
C VAL A 130 19.33 -9.26 2.12
N ALA A 131 18.75 -9.92 1.12
CA ALA A 131 19.41 -11.02 0.42
C ALA A 131 20.69 -10.55 -0.29
N LYS A 132 20.66 -9.37 -0.90
CA LYS A 132 21.83 -8.74 -1.52
C LYS A 132 22.91 -8.42 -0.49
N TRP A 133 22.54 -7.83 0.65
CA TRP A 133 23.49 -7.57 1.74
C TRP A 133 24.08 -8.86 2.30
N LYS A 134 23.28 -9.91 2.50
CA LYS A 134 23.76 -11.23 2.92
C LYS A 134 24.78 -11.80 1.93
N ALA A 135 24.55 -11.66 0.63
CA ALA A 135 25.49 -12.10 -0.39
C ALA A 135 26.80 -11.29 -0.33
N GLN A 136 26.73 -9.95 -0.23
CA GLN A 136 27.92 -9.10 -0.13
C GLN A 136 28.75 -9.41 1.12
N VAL A 137 28.11 -9.50 2.28
CA VAL A 137 28.79 -9.83 3.54
C VAL A 137 29.36 -11.25 3.50
N SER A 138 28.67 -12.20 2.86
CA SER A 138 29.16 -13.57 2.66
C SER A 138 30.44 -13.62 1.83
N GLU A 139 30.50 -12.87 0.73
CA GLU A 139 31.70 -12.78 -0.12
C GLU A 139 32.89 -12.13 0.63
N GLU A 140 32.63 -11.07 1.42
CA GLU A 140 33.68 -10.35 2.16
C GLU A 140 34.23 -11.12 3.37
N THR A 141 33.38 -11.86 4.07
CA THR A 141 33.75 -12.52 5.33
C THR A 141 34.03 -14.02 5.18
N GLY A 142 33.57 -14.63 4.08
CA GLY A 142 33.63 -16.08 3.85
C GLY A 142 32.59 -16.88 4.63
N VAL A 143 31.66 -16.22 5.32
CA VAL A 143 30.55 -16.85 6.06
C VAL A 143 29.37 -17.06 5.11
N PRO A 144 28.83 -18.29 4.94
CA PRO A 144 27.72 -18.52 4.01
C PRO A 144 26.51 -17.62 4.27
N ALA A 145 25.96 -17.00 3.23
CA ALA A 145 24.78 -16.12 3.31
C ALA A 145 23.57 -16.75 4.04
N ALA A 146 23.43 -18.08 3.97
CA ALA A 146 22.37 -18.83 4.67
C ALA A 146 22.56 -18.86 6.20
N ALA A 147 23.79 -18.72 6.70
CA ALA A 147 24.09 -18.65 8.13
C ALA A 147 23.94 -17.23 8.70
N LEU A 148 23.94 -16.20 7.85
CA LEU A 148 23.80 -14.81 8.29
C LEU A 148 22.34 -14.47 8.64
N SER A 149 22.15 -13.93 9.85
CA SER A 149 20.87 -13.47 10.37
C SER A 149 20.94 -11.97 10.65
N GLY A 150 19.96 -11.22 10.17
CA GLY A 150 19.91 -9.76 10.31
C GLY A 150 18.98 -9.15 9.28
N SER A 151 18.46 -7.97 9.60
CA SER A 151 17.58 -7.18 8.72
C SER A 151 18.26 -5.93 8.18
N THR A 152 19.41 -5.55 8.74
CA THR A 152 20.24 -4.41 8.32
C THR A 152 21.64 -4.86 7.95
N LEU A 153 22.38 -4.03 7.21
CA LEU A 153 23.74 -4.33 6.79
C LEU A 153 24.67 -4.46 8.00
N GLU A 154 24.53 -3.59 8.99
CA GLU A 154 25.34 -3.55 10.21
C GLU A 154 25.14 -4.80 11.07
N GLU A 155 23.89 -5.25 11.24
CA GLU A 155 23.57 -6.51 11.93
C GLU A 155 24.20 -7.71 11.23
N LEU A 156 24.11 -7.74 9.89
CA LEU A 156 24.67 -8.82 9.08
C LEU A 156 26.20 -8.87 9.19
N GLN A 157 26.87 -7.72 9.13
CA GLN A 157 28.32 -7.62 9.28
C GLN A 157 28.76 -8.04 10.68
N ALA A 158 28.12 -7.52 11.74
CA ALA A 158 28.44 -7.90 13.11
C ALA A 158 28.24 -9.41 13.34
N HIS A 159 27.18 -9.99 12.80
CA HIS A 159 26.95 -11.43 12.89
C HIS A 159 28.00 -12.24 12.12
N ALA A 160 28.40 -11.77 10.94
CA ALA A 160 29.45 -12.39 10.15
C ALA A 160 30.81 -12.37 10.88
N GLU A 161 31.16 -11.27 11.54
CA GLU A 161 32.40 -11.15 12.32
C GLU A 161 32.43 -12.15 13.49
N VAL A 162 31.30 -12.36 14.18
CA VAL A 162 31.17 -13.35 15.24
C VAL A 162 31.32 -14.78 14.70
N LEU A 163 30.79 -15.06 13.50
CA LEU A 163 30.86 -16.40 12.88
C LEU A 163 32.20 -16.70 12.19
N LYS A 164 32.90 -15.68 11.69
CA LYS A 164 34.18 -15.80 10.98
C LYS A 164 35.22 -16.68 11.69
N PRO A 165 35.50 -16.52 13.00
CA PRO A 165 36.45 -17.41 13.70
C PRO A 165 35.91 -18.83 13.90
N LEU A 166 34.59 -19.03 13.95
CA LEU A 166 33.96 -20.34 14.21
C LEU A 166 33.95 -21.23 12.97
N ILE A 167 33.78 -20.64 11.77
CA ILE A 167 33.66 -21.39 10.51
C ILE A 167 35.04 -21.81 9.98
N GLY A 168 36.07 -20.99 10.13
CA GLY A 168 37.44 -21.34 9.76
C GLY A 168 38.11 -22.32 10.72
N SER A 169 37.59 -22.47 11.94
CA SER A 169 38.17 -23.29 13.01
C SER A 169 37.34 -24.54 13.29
N ALA A 170 36.60 -25.07 12.31
CA ALA A 170 36.00 -26.39 12.44
C ALA A 170 37.11 -27.38 12.83
N PRO A 171 37.10 -27.95 14.05
CA PRO A 171 38.12 -28.90 14.44
C PRO A 171 37.96 -30.07 13.48
N LYS A 172 39.01 -30.31 12.67
CA LYS A 172 39.22 -31.64 12.11
C LYS A 172 39.33 -32.55 13.31
N GLY A 173 38.21 -33.14 13.71
CA GLY A 173 38.18 -34.09 14.81
C GLY A 173 39.29 -35.10 14.58
N PRO A 174 39.95 -35.60 15.64
CA PRO A 174 40.89 -36.69 15.48
C PRO A 174 40.19 -37.76 14.65
N VAL A 175 40.74 -38.05 13.47
CA VAL A 175 40.31 -39.20 12.68
C VAL A 175 40.70 -40.38 13.53
N VAL A 176 39.79 -40.86 14.37
CA VAL A 176 39.91 -42.14 15.05
C VAL A 176 39.78 -43.17 13.93
N PRO A 177 40.83 -43.92 13.56
CA PRO A 177 40.78 -44.84 12.41
C PRO A 177 39.86 -46.06 12.61
N THR A 178 38.91 -46.02 13.55
CA THR A 178 38.15 -47.18 14.02
C THR A 178 36.65 -46.94 14.16
N GLU A 179 36.17 -45.70 14.12
CA GLU A 179 34.74 -45.39 14.34
C GLU A 179 34.10 -45.00 13.00
N GLY A 180 33.74 -46.00 12.19
CA GLY A 180 33.06 -45.78 10.90
C GLY A 180 33.49 -46.66 9.74
N THR A 181 34.33 -47.68 9.96
CA THR A 181 34.54 -48.72 8.94
C THR A 181 33.32 -49.63 8.87
N HIS A 182 32.30 -49.19 8.15
CA HIS A 182 31.37 -50.10 7.50
C HIS A 182 32.20 -50.90 6.48
N THR A 183 32.78 -52.00 6.93
CA THR A 183 33.44 -53.07 6.16
C THR A 183 34.09 -52.63 4.84
N SER A 184 35.09 -51.74 4.90
CA SER A 184 36.16 -51.83 3.90
C SER A 184 37.07 -52.94 4.39
N THR A 185 36.65 -54.18 4.10
CA THR A 185 37.44 -55.39 4.28
C THR A 185 38.76 -55.17 3.57
N ALA A 186 39.81 -54.86 4.32
CA ALA A 186 41.17 -55.06 3.83
C ALA A 186 41.21 -56.49 3.27
N PRO A 187 41.76 -56.72 2.05
CA PRO A 187 41.72 -58.03 1.43
C PRO A 187 42.46 -59.02 2.32
N VAL A 188 41.70 -59.79 3.11
CA VAL A 188 42.24 -60.88 3.92
C VAL A 188 42.92 -61.83 2.95
N THR A 189 44.24 -61.95 3.03
CA THR A 189 45.03 -62.80 2.15
C THR A 189 44.55 -64.24 2.30
N GLN A 190 43.87 -64.71 1.27
CA GLN A 190 43.28 -66.05 1.22
C GLN A 190 44.37 -67.10 1.09
N LEU A 191 44.29 -68.16 1.90
CA LEU A 191 45.19 -69.29 1.79
C LEU A 191 44.90 -70.11 0.53
N THR A 192 45.93 -70.75 0.00
CA THR A 192 45.84 -71.68 -1.13
C THR A 192 45.80 -73.13 -0.64
N ASP A 193 45.39 -74.06 -1.51
CA ASP A 193 45.33 -75.50 -1.19
C ASP A 193 46.69 -76.10 -0.79
N ASP A 194 47.79 -75.53 -1.28
CA ASP A 194 49.14 -75.98 -0.93
C ASP A 194 49.56 -75.55 0.48
N ASP A 195 49.13 -74.35 0.90
CA ASP A 195 49.33 -73.88 2.29
C ASP A 195 48.59 -74.77 3.28
N LEU A 196 47.39 -75.25 2.90
CA LEU A 196 46.55 -76.08 3.75
C LEU A 196 47.17 -77.45 4.06
N LYS A 197 47.92 -78.04 3.11
CA LYS A 197 48.57 -79.35 3.27
C LYS A 197 49.69 -79.36 4.30
N SER A 198 50.32 -78.21 4.52
CA SER A 198 51.42 -78.03 5.48
C SER A 198 50.96 -77.49 6.83
N MET A 199 49.68 -77.11 6.95
CA MET A 199 49.11 -76.58 8.18
C MET A 199 48.64 -77.66 9.15
N THR A 200 48.80 -77.39 10.43
CA THR A 200 48.24 -78.21 11.51
C THR A 200 46.73 -77.97 11.66
N PRO A 201 45.96 -78.92 12.20
CA PRO A 201 44.52 -78.75 12.45
C PRO A 201 44.18 -77.50 13.28
N GLY A 202 45.06 -77.10 14.21
CA GLY A 202 44.90 -75.87 14.99
C GLY A 202 44.97 -74.61 14.11
N GLN A 203 45.92 -74.56 13.18
CA GLN A 203 46.08 -73.46 12.24
C GLN A 203 44.94 -73.38 11.23
N ILE A 204 44.37 -74.53 10.83
CA ILE A 204 43.17 -74.57 9.98
C ILE A 204 41.96 -73.94 10.69
N ASN A 205 41.75 -74.28 11.96
CA ASN A 205 40.68 -73.70 12.77
C ASN A 205 40.86 -72.19 12.97
N GLN A 206 42.09 -71.74 13.14
CA GLN A 206 42.43 -70.32 13.21
C GLN A 206 42.16 -69.60 11.88
N ALA A 207 42.64 -70.15 10.76
CA ALA A 207 42.42 -69.58 9.42
C ALA A 207 40.93 -69.50 9.04
N ARG A 208 40.11 -70.47 9.51
CA ARG A 208 38.66 -70.45 9.34
C ARG A 208 38.00 -69.32 10.14
N ARG A 209 38.42 -69.12 11.40
CA ARG A 209 37.93 -68.02 12.26
C ARG A 209 38.35 -66.65 11.73
N GLU A 210 39.53 -66.57 11.12
CA GLU A 210 40.08 -65.36 10.51
C GLU A 210 39.55 -65.11 9.09
N GLY A 211 38.69 -65.98 8.54
CA GLY A 211 38.11 -65.82 7.20
C GLY A 211 39.12 -65.96 6.03
N ARG A 212 40.33 -66.46 6.33
CA ARG A 212 41.40 -66.68 5.34
C ARG A 212 41.17 -67.90 4.46
N LEU A 213 40.20 -68.74 4.82
CA LEU A 213 39.78 -69.93 4.07
C LEU A 213 38.49 -69.70 3.27
N ASN A 214 37.93 -68.49 3.27
CA ASN A 214 36.63 -68.19 2.67
C ASN A 214 36.59 -68.50 1.16
N LYS A 215 37.69 -68.27 0.44
CA LYS A 215 37.81 -68.60 -1.00
C LYS A 215 37.83 -70.11 -1.27
N LEU A 216 38.47 -70.90 -0.40
CA LEU A 216 38.52 -72.36 -0.49
C LEU A 216 37.21 -73.02 -0.03
N LEU A 217 36.54 -72.42 0.95
CA LEU A 217 35.22 -72.86 1.43
C LEU A 217 34.04 -72.30 0.62
N GLY A 218 34.29 -71.45 -0.38
CA GLY A 218 33.25 -70.85 -1.22
C GLY A 218 32.31 -69.87 -0.48
N ILE A 219 32.72 -69.36 0.67
CA ILE A 219 31.96 -68.41 1.48
C ILE A 219 32.24 -67.01 0.95
N ARG A 220 31.23 -66.33 0.40
CA ARG A 220 31.30 -64.95 -0.10
C ARG A 220 30.61 -64.00 0.85
#